data_AF-A0A814K9I1-F1
#
_entry.id   AF-A0A814K9I1-F1
#
_cell.length_a   1.000
_cell.length_b   1.000
_cell.length_c   1.000
_cell.angle_alpha   90.00
_cell.angle_beta   90.00
_cell.angle_gamma   90.00
#
_symmetry.space_group_name_H-M   'P 1'
#
loop_
_entity.id
_entity.type
_entity.pdbx_description
1 polymer ?
#
loop_
_entity_poly.entity_id
_entity_poly.type
_entity_poly.pdbx_seq_one_letter_code
_entity_poly.pdbx_strand_id
1 'polypeptide(L)'
;MDNNFEQLVSALPLSSSFTFGIREITYILEKQNIDLSSSFIFESFESLVRLECWAWKVLSKDSYQWINQPNYLTLFHTLALFNKNFDSIVPSQESPNESSGSSCRESSTS
;
A
#
# COMPACT_ATOMS: atom_id res chain seq x y z
N MET A 1 5.87 -4.48 23.49
CA MET A 1 5.40 -3.09 23.67
C MET A 1 4.53 -2.82 22.45
N ASP A 2 3.32 -3.38 22.49
CA ASP A 2 2.63 -3.88 21.30
C ASP A 2 1.30 -3.13 21.16
N ASN A 3 0.94 -2.77 19.92
CA ASN A 3 -0.31 -2.08 19.50
C ASN A 3 -0.27 -0.56 19.19
N ASN A 4 0.84 0.02 18.73
CA ASN A 4 0.81 1.44 18.31
C ASN A 4 0.30 1.64 16.86
N PHE A 5 0.72 0.82 15.89
CA PHE A 5 0.43 1.09 14.47
C PHE A 5 -1.07 1.10 14.14
N GLU A 6 -1.79 0.06 14.54
CA GLU A 6 -3.24 -0.06 14.32
C GLU A 6 -4.04 1.12 14.90
N GLN A 7 -3.64 1.58 16.09
CA GLN A 7 -4.28 2.70 16.77
C GLN A 7 -3.99 4.02 16.07
N LEU A 8 -2.74 4.23 15.63
CA LEU A 8 -2.34 5.41 14.88
C LEU A 8 -3.09 5.51 13.54
N VAL A 9 -3.18 4.39 12.81
CA VAL A 9 -3.90 4.33 11.53
C VAL A 9 -5.40 4.56 11.74
N SER A 10 -5.97 4.02 12.81
CA SER A 10 -7.39 4.25 13.15
C SER A 10 -7.69 5.71 13.53
N ALA A 11 -6.68 6.45 14.01
CA ALA A 11 -6.77 7.86 14.34
C ALA A 11 -6.42 8.79 13.16
N LEU A 12 -6.28 8.25 11.93
CA LEU A 12 -5.89 9.05 10.77
C LEU A 12 -6.86 10.22 10.53
N PRO A 13 -6.31 11.43 10.36
CA PRO A 13 -7.11 12.63 10.31
C PRO A 13 -7.73 12.81 8.93
N LEU A 14 -8.88 13.48 8.86
CA LEU A 14 -9.38 14.01 7.59
C LEU A 14 -8.88 15.44 7.30
N SER A 15 -8.13 16.04 8.24
CA SER A 15 -7.50 17.35 8.13
C SER A 15 -5.97 17.27 8.22
N SER A 16 -5.27 18.20 7.56
CA SER A 16 -3.80 18.23 7.55
C SER A 16 -3.17 18.82 8.82
N SER A 17 -3.94 19.00 9.89
CA SER A 17 -3.47 19.59 11.15
C SER A 17 -2.91 18.57 12.15
N PHE A 18 -3.14 17.28 11.91
CA PHE A 18 -2.71 16.21 12.80
C PHE A 18 -1.33 15.69 12.37
N THR A 19 -0.30 16.22 13.02
CA THR A 19 1.10 16.02 12.60
C THR A 19 1.87 15.02 13.44
N PHE A 20 1.44 14.77 14.69
CA PHE A 20 2.07 13.80 15.58
C PHE A 20 1.94 12.41 14.95
N GLY A 21 0.76 11.79 14.97
CA GLY A 21 0.61 10.39 14.54
C GLY A 21 1.12 10.06 13.12
N ILE A 22 1.20 11.05 12.23
CA ILE A 22 1.83 10.92 10.91
C ILE A 22 3.32 10.60 11.01
N ARG A 23 4.05 11.24 11.94
CA ARG A 23 5.46 10.98 12.19
C ARG A 23 5.68 9.58 12.75
N GLU A 24 4.87 9.14 13.70
CA GLU A 24 5.01 7.78 14.25
C GLU A 24 4.69 6.71 13.21
N ILE A 25 3.64 6.89 12.39
CA ILE A 25 3.34 6.00 11.26
C ILE A 25 4.53 5.95 10.29
N THR A 26 5.07 7.11 9.92
CA THR A 26 6.22 7.21 9.02
C THR A 26 7.42 6.45 9.58
N TYR A 27 7.75 6.68 10.84
CA TYR A 27 8.87 6.01 11.52
C TYR A 27 8.71 4.48 11.56
N ILE A 28 7.49 3.99 11.79
CA ILE A 28 7.20 2.55 11.77
C ILE A 28 7.45 1.99 10.36
N LEU A 29 6.93 2.64 9.32
CA LEU A 29 7.13 2.21 7.93
C LEU A 29 8.60 2.30 7.48
N GLU A 30 9.34 3.33 7.89
CA GLU A 30 10.78 3.46 7.59
C GLU A 30 11.58 2.29 8.14
N LYS A 31 11.28 1.83 9.36
CA LYS A 31 11.92 0.63 9.91
C LYS A 31 11.65 -0.60 9.08
N GLN A 32 10.40 -0.78 8.65
CA GLN A 32 9.99 -1.91 7.83
C GLN A 32 10.56 -1.84 6.40
N ASN A 33 10.90 -0.65 5.92
CA ASN A 33 11.60 -0.47 4.64
C ASN A 33 13.07 -0.91 4.67
N ILE A 34 13.70 -0.96 5.85
CA ILE A 34 15.09 -1.43 6.01
C ILE A 34 15.12 -2.95 6.15
N ASP A 35 14.25 -3.49 7.01
CA ASP A 35 14.15 -4.92 7.28
C ASP A 35 12.68 -5.29 7.42
N LEU A 36 12.08 -5.76 6.32
CA LEU A 36 10.66 -6.00 6.25
C LEU A 36 10.30 -7.30 6.97
N SER A 37 9.57 -7.19 8.08
CA SER A 37 9.09 -8.35 8.80
C SER A 37 7.79 -8.89 8.20
N SER A 38 7.77 -10.17 7.84
CA SER A 38 6.54 -10.87 7.46
C SER A 38 5.48 -10.88 8.57
N SER A 39 5.90 -10.88 9.85
CA SER A 39 4.96 -10.82 10.97
C SER A 39 4.25 -9.46 11.03
N PHE A 40 4.99 -8.37 10.78
CA PHE A 40 4.41 -7.03 10.73
C PHE A 40 3.38 -6.92 9.60
N ILE A 41 3.71 -7.41 8.41
CA ILE A 41 2.76 -7.43 7.28
C ILE A 41 1.50 -8.18 7.66
N PHE A 42 1.62 -9.39 8.22
CA PHE A 42 0.48 -10.23 8.53
C PHE A 42 -0.41 -9.63 9.62
N GLU A 43 0.21 -9.09 10.68
CA GLU A 43 -0.52 -8.50 11.82
C GLU A 43 -1.14 -7.15 11.48
N SER A 44 -0.51 -6.36 10.61
CA SER A 44 -0.93 -5.00 10.27
C SER A 44 -1.54 -4.85 8.88
N PHE A 45 -1.88 -5.95 8.20
CA PHE A 45 -2.36 -5.92 6.82
C PHE A 45 -3.56 -5.00 6.63
N GLU A 46 -4.57 -5.10 7.51
CA GLU A 46 -5.77 -4.26 7.42
C GLU A 46 -5.44 -2.78 7.59
N SER A 47 -4.57 -2.43 8.55
CA SER A 47 -4.11 -1.06 8.74
C SER A 47 -3.25 -0.55 7.60
N LEU A 48 -2.43 -1.38 6.97
CA LEU A 48 -1.65 -1.00 5.79
C LEU A 48 -2.58 -0.63 4.63
N VAL A 49 -3.58 -1.47 4.36
CA VAL A 49 -4.61 -1.18 3.33
C VAL A 49 -5.38 0.09 3.69
N ARG A 50 -5.74 0.28 4.97
CA ARG A 50 -6.46 1.47 5.42
C ARG A 50 -5.64 2.74 5.26
N LEU A 51 -4.35 2.68 5.57
CA LEU A 51 -3.39 3.78 5.41
C LEU A 51 -3.23 4.15 3.93
N GLU A 52 -3.11 3.16 3.05
CA GLU A 52 -3.06 3.39 1.61
C GLU A 52 -4.35 4.01 1.06
N CYS A 53 -5.51 3.44 1.40
CA CYS A 53 -6.81 4.01 1.03
C CYS A 53 -6.96 5.45 1.52
N TRP A 54 -6.53 5.72 2.75
CA TRP A 54 -6.53 7.07 3.30
C TRP A 54 -5.61 8.01 2.50
N ALA A 55 -4.39 7.59 2.18
CA ALA A 55 -3.43 8.38 1.39
C ALA A 55 -4.02 8.74 0.02
N TRP A 56 -4.59 7.77 -0.69
CA TRP A 56 -5.27 8.00 -1.96
C TRP A 56 -6.45 8.97 -1.84
N LYS A 57 -7.25 8.84 -0.78
CA LYS A 57 -8.40 9.72 -0.54
C LYS A 57 -7.99 11.17 -0.29
N VAL A 58 -6.95 11.40 0.51
CA VAL A 58 -6.51 12.78 0.79
C VAL A 58 -5.81 13.41 -0.41
N LEU A 59 -5.01 12.65 -1.16
CA LEU A 59 -4.32 13.12 -2.37
C LEU A 59 -5.29 13.39 -3.53
N SER A 60 -6.33 12.57 -3.69
CA SER A 60 -7.37 12.80 -4.72
C SER A 60 -8.26 14.00 -4.44
N LYS A 61 -8.42 14.36 -3.16
CA LYS A 61 -9.24 15.52 -2.76
C LYS A 61 -8.51 16.84 -2.95
N ASP A 62 -7.27 16.95 -2.46
CA ASP A 62 -6.46 18.18 -2.55
C ASP A 62 -4.97 17.86 -2.37
N SER A 63 -4.34 17.31 -3.41
CA SER A 63 -2.93 16.93 -3.35
C SER A 63 -2.02 18.08 -2.89
N TYR A 64 -2.28 19.32 -3.34
CA TYR A 64 -1.47 20.49 -3.01
C TYR A 64 -1.44 20.77 -1.51
N GLN A 65 -2.58 20.68 -0.82
CA GLN A 65 -2.63 20.89 0.63
C GLN A 65 -1.74 19.88 1.39
N TRP A 66 -1.74 18.61 1.00
CA TRP A 66 -1.07 17.55 1.74
C TRP A 66 0.41 17.42 1.39
N ILE A 67 0.79 17.54 0.11
CA ILE A 67 2.20 17.38 -0.30
C ILE A 67 3.08 18.56 0.09
N ASN A 68 2.51 19.75 0.30
CA ASN A 68 3.27 20.92 0.77
C ASN A 68 3.59 20.87 2.28
N GLN A 69 3.05 19.89 2.99
CA GLN A 69 3.39 19.67 4.38
C GLN A 69 4.48 18.59 4.51
N PRO A 70 5.66 18.91 5.08
CA PRO A 70 6.82 18.01 5.08
C PRO A 70 6.56 16.62 5.67
N ASN A 71 5.78 16.54 6.76
CA ASN A 71 5.48 15.27 7.41
C ASN A 71 4.67 14.34 6.50
N TYR A 72 3.69 14.90 5.77
CA TYR A 72 2.83 14.13 4.88
C TYR A 72 3.56 13.73 3.60
N LEU A 73 4.36 14.63 3.03
CA LEU A 73 5.23 14.28 1.89
C LEU A 73 6.15 13.10 2.23
N THR A 74 6.77 13.15 3.42
CA THR A 74 7.64 12.07 3.90
C THR A 74 6.86 10.78 4.10
N LEU A 75 5.66 10.84 4.69
CA LEU A 75 4.79 9.68 4.83
C LEU A 75 4.47 9.04 3.48
N PHE A 76 4.01 9.83 2.50
CA PHE A 76 3.64 9.32 1.18
C PHE A 76 4.82 8.70 0.45
N HIS A 77 5.99 9.33 0.51
CA HIS A 77 7.21 8.78 -0.05
C HIS A 77 7.58 7.44 0.61
N THR A 78 7.51 7.38 1.94
CA THR A 78 7.82 6.18 2.73
C THR A 78 6.84 5.04 2.42
N LEU A 79 5.56 5.36 2.29
CA LEU A 79 4.52 4.39 1.93
C LEU A 79 4.72 3.86 0.51
N ALA A 80 5.09 4.72 -0.45
CA ALA A 80 5.39 4.30 -1.81
C ALA A 80 6.61 3.36 -1.87
N LEU A 81 7.65 3.64 -1.08
CA LEU A 81 8.79 2.74 -0.92
C LEU A 81 8.39 1.41 -0.30
N PHE A 82 7.54 1.44 0.73
CA PHE A 82 7.02 0.25 1.38
C PHE A 82 6.26 -0.65 0.41
N ASN A 83 5.33 -0.09 -0.37
CA ASN A 83 4.58 -0.84 -1.36
C ASN A 83 5.49 -1.45 -2.44
N LYS A 84 6.50 -0.69 -2.90
CA LYS A 84 7.50 -1.22 -3.84
C LYS A 84 8.30 -2.40 -3.26
N ASN A 85 8.69 -2.31 -2.00
CA ASN A 85 9.42 -3.38 -1.32
C ASN A 85 8.54 -4.62 -1.11
N PHE A 86 7.25 -4.40 -0.80
CA PHE A 86 6.26 -5.48 -0.68
C PHE A 86 6.10 -6.25 -2.01
N ASP A 87 5.96 -5.54 -3.13
CA ASP A 87 5.85 -6.14 -4.47
C ASP A 87 7.09 -6.96 -4.85
N SER A 88 8.27 -6.63 -4.30
CA SER A 88 9.50 -7.38 -4.56
C SER A 88 9.59 -8.72 -3.82
N ILE A 89 8.76 -8.93 -2.79
CA ILE A 89 8.77 -10.14 -1.94
C ILE A 89 7.69 -11.13 -2.37
N VAL A 90 6.65 -10.69 -3.08
CA VAL A 90 5.68 -11.57 -3.72
C VAL A 90 6.26 -11.99 -5.08
N PRO A 91 6.80 -13.23 -5.24
CA PRO A 91 7.18 -13.69 -6.57
C PRO A 91 5.94 -13.62 -7.46
N SER A 92 6.02 -12.82 -8.52
CA SER A 92 5.01 -12.76 -9.55
C SER A 92 4.77 -14.19 -10.01
N GLN A 93 3.57 -14.72 -9.77
CA GLN A 93 3.14 -15.96 -10.37
C GLN A 93 3.12 -15.71 -11.88
N GLU A 94 4.18 -16.14 -12.59
CA GLU A 94 4.17 -16.22 -14.04
C GLU A 94 2.97 -17.09 -14.45
N SER A 95 2.01 -16.46 -15.11
CA SER A 95 0.91 -17.13 -15.77
C SER A 95 1.45 -18.23 -16.70
N PRO A 96 0.98 -19.49 -16.62
CA PRO A 96 1.38 -20.50 -17.57
C PRO A 96 0.86 -20.11 -18.95
N ASN A 97 1.82 -19.95 -19.85
CA ASN A 97 1.62 -19.78 -21.27
C ASN A 97 1.00 -21.06 -21.84
N GLU A 98 -0.33 -21.14 -21.94
CA GLU A 98 -1.00 -22.14 -22.78
C GLU A 98 -1.54 -21.49 -24.06
N SER A 99 -0.64 -21.41 -25.02
CA SER A 99 -0.93 -21.55 -26.44
C SER A 99 -1.76 -22.82 -26.66
N SER A 100 -3.07 -22.68 -26.83
CA SER A 100 -3.93 -23.74 -27.37
C SER A 100 -4.81 -23.19 -28.49
N GLY A 101 -4.29 -23.35 -29.71
CA GLY A 101 -5.02 -23.99 -30.81
C GLY A 101 -6.36 -23.38 -31.22
N SER A 102 -6.28 -22.45 -32.17
CA SER A 102 -7.34 -22.19 -33.15
C SER A 102 -7.77 -23.49 -33.84
N SER A 103 -9.04 -23.89 -33.73
CA SER A 103 -9.73 -24.74 -34.73
C SER A 103 -11.23 -24.82 -34.45
N CYS A 104 -11.98 -23.76 -34.76
CA CYS A 104 -13.42 -23.89 -35.00
C CYS A 104 -13.61 -24.52 -36.38
N ARG A 105 -13.79 -25.85 -36.41
CA ARG A 105 -14.19 -26.61 -37.60
C ARG A 105 -15.66 -26.29 -37.90
N GLU A 106 -15.92 -25.65 -39.02
CA GLU A 106 -17.24 -25.67 -39.65
C GLU A 106 -17.57 -27.12 -40.05
N SER A 107 -18.74 -27.60 -39.66
CA SER A 107 -19.30 -28.86 -40.15
C SER A 107 -20.62 -28.55 -40.84
N SER A 108 -20.54 -28.38 -42.15
CA SER A 108 -21.68 -28.52 -43.05
C SER A 108 -21.92 -30.02 -43.26
N THR A 109 -23.12 -30.51 -42.95
CA THR A 109 -23.65 -31.74 -43.54
C THR A 109 -25.16 -31.64 -43.67
N SER A 110 -25.57 -31.64 -44.95
CA SER A 110 -26.78 -32.19 -45.59
C SER A 110 -28.16 -31.76 -45.12
#